data_AF-A0A560RU27-F1
#
_entry.id   AF-A0A560RU27-F1
#
_cell.length_a   1.000
_cell.length_b   1.000
_cell.length_c   1.000
_cell.angle_alpha   90.00
_cell.angle_beta   90.00
_cell.angle_gamma   90.00
#
_symmetry.space_group_name_H-M   'P 1'
#
loop_
_entity.id
_entity.type
_entity.pdbx_description
1 polymer ?
#
loop_
_entity_poly.entity_id
_entity_poly.type
_entity_poly.pdbx_seq_one_letter_code
_entity_poly.pdbx_strand_id
1 'polypeptide(L)' 'MGYSILAHAAVQEDIANGILVGHAIERPGIRSTVSLTTLRERRNSRLALSWEKILLETLEELVTVGAWKEAALWLGREGA' A
#
# COMPACT_ATOMS: atom_id res chain seq x y z
N MET A 1 7.86 -17.97 -21.12
CA MET A 1 7.97 -16.66 -20.44
C MET A 1 6.68 -15.91 -20.66
N GLY A 2 6.14 -15.26 -19.63
CA GLY A 2 4.84 -14.60 -19.68
C GLY A 2 4.88 -13.26 -18.93
N TYR A 3 3.83 -12.46 -19.14
CA TYR A 3 3.65 -11.16 -18.50
C TYR A 3 2.49 -11.23 -17.51
N SER A 4 2.56 -10.42 -16.46
CA SER A 4 1.47 -10.23 -15.50
C SER A 4 1.37 -8.76 -15.13
N ILE A 5 0.19 -8.33 -14.70
CA ILE A 5 -0.03 -6.98 -14.16
C ILE A 5 -0.02 -7.13 -12.63
N LEU A 6 0.94 -6.47 -11.99
CA LEU A 6 1.13 -6.53 -10.55
C LEU A 6 1.16 -5.12 -9.98
N ALA A 7 0.71 -4.97 -8.74
CA ALA A 7 0.84 -3.72 -8.02
C ALA A 7 2.32 -3.42 -7.81
N HIS A 8 2.76 -2.19 -8.05
CA HIS A 8 4.15 -1.77 -7.90
C HIS A 8 4.73 -2.17 -6.54
N ALA A 9 3.96 -1.94 -5.46
CA ALA A 9 4.33 -2.28 -4.09
C ALA A 9 4.74 -3.76 -3.90
N ALA A 10 4.22 -4.69 -4.71
CA ALA A 10 4.49 -6.12 -4.60
C ALA A 10 5.77 -6.57 -5.31
N VAL A 11 6.29 -5.79 -6.27
CA VAL A 11 7.40 -6.21 -7.16
C VAL A 11 8.55 -5.21 -7.23
N GLN A 12 8.45 -4.06 -6.58
CA GLN A 12 9.48 -3.01 -6.64
C GLN A 12 10.87 -3.50 -6.20
N GLU A 13 10.96 -4.38 -5.20
CA GLU A 13 12.23 -4.92 -4.73
C GLU A 13 12.82 -5.89 -5.76
N ASP A 14 12.00 -6.75 -6.34
CA ASP A 14 12.42 -7.66 -7.41
C ASP A 14 12.88 -6.90 -8.66
N ILE A 15 12.24 -5.77 -8.98
CA ILE A 15 12.68 -4.87 -10.05
C ILE A 15 14.02 -4.22 -9.69
N ALA A 16 14.16 -3.71 -8.47
CA ALA A 16 15.41 -3.10 -7.99
C ALA A 16 16.58 -4.09 -7.98
N ASN A 17 16.30 -5.37 -7.69
CA ASN A 17 17.27 -6.47 -7.68
C ASN A 17 17.52 -7.07 -9.08
N GLY A 18 16.83 -6.60 -10.12
CA GLY A 18 16.98 -7.11 -11.49
C GLY A 18 16.39 -8.50 -11.72
N ILE A 19 15.55 -8.99 -10.81
CA ILE A 19 14.83 -10.27 -10.93
C ILE A 19 13.67 -10.12 -11.93
N LEU A 20 13.01 -8.96 -11.92
CA LEU A 20 11.90 -8.62 -12.81
C LEU A 20 12.20 -7.38 -13.65
N VAL A 21 11.60 -7.32 -14.84
CA VAL A 21 11.59 -6.12 -15.68
C VAL A 21 10.21 -5.48 -15.59
N GLY A 22 10.16 -4.25 -15.10
CA GLY A 22 8.93 -3.46 -15.02
C GLY A 22 8.66 -2.70 -16.33
N HIS A 23 7.42 -2.78 -16.83
CA HIS A 23 6.94 -1.96 -17.93
C HIS A 23 5.77 -1.09 -17.46
N ALA A 24 5.94 0.23 -17.54
CA ALA A 24 4.89 1.17 -17.13
C ALA A 24 3.71 1.17 -18.12
N ILE A 25 2.49 1.18 -17.61
CA ILE A 25 1.27 1.35 -18.42
C ILE A 25 1.06 2.86 -18.61
N GLU A 26 1.33 3.37 -19.82
CA GLU A 26 1.49 4.81 -20.05
C GLU A 26 0.24 5.66 -19.87
N ARG A 27 -0.98 5.18 -20.20
CA ARG A 27 -2.27 5.84 -19.83
C ARG A 27 -3.53 5.08 -20.26
N PRO A 28 -4.65 5.22 -19.49
CA PRO A 28 -4.68 5.70 -18.11
C PRO A 28 -3.98 4.68 -17.19
N GLY A 29 -3.16 5.16 -16.26
CA GLY A 29 -2.50 4.29 -15.30
C GLY A 29 -3.54 3.56 -14.45
N ILE A 30 -3.40 2.24 -14.31
CA ILE A 30 -4.29 1.42 -13.49
C ILE A 30 -3.96 1.70 -12.02
N ARG A 31 -4.94 2.23 -11.27
CA ARG A 31 -4.83 2.48 -9.83
C ARG A 31 -5.86 1.64 -9.09
N SER A 32 -5.45 1.04 -7.99
CA SER A 32 -6.32 0.28 -7.09
C SER A 32 -6.38 0.96 -5.74
N THR A 33 -7.57 1.00 -5.14
CA THR A 33 -7.76 1.50 -3.78
C THR A 33 -7.56 0.36 -2.79
N VAL A 34 -6.75 0.60 -1.77
CA VAL A 34 -6.57 -0.33 -0.63
C VAL A 34 -7.28 0.27 0.58
N SER A 35 -8.09 -0.55 1.25
CA SER A 35 -8.89 -0.14 2.40
C SER A 35 -8.64 -1.06 3.59
N LEU A 36 -8.58 -0.50 4.79
CA LEU A 36 -8.60 -1.27 6.03
C LEU A 36 -10.05 -1.50 6.46
N THR A 37 -10.45 -2.76 6.56
CA THR A 37 -11.82 -3.14 6.96
C THR A 37 -11.78 -3.82 8.33
N THR A 38 -12.60 -3.33 9.27
CA THR A 38 -12.73 -3.90 10.61
C THR A 38 -14.15 -4.39 10.88
N LEU A 39 -14.31 -5.35 11.80
CA LEU A 39 -15.64 -5.74 12.28
C LEU A 39 -16.33 -4.55 12.96
N ARG A 40 -17.62 -4.37 12.66
CA ARG A 40 -18.46 -3.30 13.26
C ARG A 40 -18.55 -3.44 14.79
N GLU A 41 -18.73 -4.67 15.28
CA GLU A 41 -18.78 -4.99 16.70
C GLU A 41 -17.46 -5.61 17.15
N ARG A 42 -16.44 -4.77 17.32
CA ARG A 42 -15.15 -5.21 17.84
C ARG A 42 -15.18 -5.14 19.36
N ARG A 43 -14.71 -6.19 20.06
CA ARG A 43 -14.33 -6.04 21.47
C ARG A 43 -13.23 -4.99 21.52
N ASN A 44 -13.43 -3.94 22.32
CA ASN A 44 -12.43 -2.88 22.58
C ASN A 44 -11.24 -3.44 23.36
N SER A 45 -10.43 -4.24 22.70
CA SER A 45 -9.15 -4.71 23.22
C SER A 45 -8.09 -3.65 22.95
N ARG A 46 -7.31 -3.30 23.98
CA ARG A 46 -6.15 -2.42 23.86
C ARG A 46 -5.17 -2.90 22.81
N LEU A 47 -5.03 -4.22 22.65
CA LEU A 47 -4.17 -4.83 21.63
C LEU A 47 -4.68 -4.52 20.22
N ALA A 48 -5.99 -4.65 19.98
CA ALA A 48 -6.57 -4.40 18.67
C ALA A 48 -6.41 -2.94 18.23
N LEU A 49 -6.61 -2.00 19.17
CA LEU A 49 -6.41 -0.57 18.92
C LEU A 49 -4.93 -0.22 18.67
N SER A 50 -4.02 -0.80 19.45
CA SER A 50 -2.58 -0.57 19.29
C SER A 50 -2.09 -1.14 17.95
N TRP A 51 -2.59 -2.30 17.56
CA TRP A 51 -2.26 -2.92 16.27
C TRP A 51 -2.74 -2.09 15.09
N GLU A 52 -3.98 -1.59 15.15
CA GLU A 52 -4.53 -0.71 14.12
C GLU A 52 -3.72 0.58 13.98
N LYS A 53 -3.30 1.17 15.10
CA LYS A 53 -2.43 2.34 15.11
C LYS A 53 -1.09 2.06 14.41
N ILE A 54 -0.38 0.99 14.81
CA ILE A 54 0.91 0.61 14.21
C ILE A 54 0.76 0.37 12.71
N LEU A 55 -0.30 -0.34 12.31
CA LEU A 55 -0.57 -0.63 10.91
C LEU A 55 -0.79 0.65 10.10
N LEU A 56 -1.61 1.58 10.60
CA LEU A 56 -1.86 2.85 9.92
C LEU A 56 -0.60 3.71 9.83
N GLU A 57 0.15 3.86 10.92
CA GLU A 57 1.41 4.62 10.94
C GLU A 57 2.43 4.04 9.95
N THR A 58 2.55 2.70 9.92
CA THR A 58 3.48 2.03 8.99
C THR A 58 3.05 2.21 7.53
N LEU A 59 1.76 2.07 7.23
CA LEU A 59 1.26 2.26 5.87
C LEU A 59 1.39 3.72 5.41
N GLU A 60 1.10 4.67 6.30
CA GLU A 60 1.28 6.09 6.01
C GLU A 60 2.75 6.41 5.75
N GLU A 61 3.68 5.93 6.57
CA GLU A 61 5.12 6.12 6.37
C GLU A 61 5.58 5.55 5.03
N LEU A 62 5.18 4.31 4.70
CA LEU A 62 5.52 3.67 3.42
C LEU A 62 5.06 4.47 2.20
N VAL A 63 3.87 5.10 2.29
CA VAL A 63 3.25 5.83 1.18
C VAL A 63 3.68 7.30 1.11
N THR A 64 4.03 7.93 2.23
CA THR A 64 4.36 9.37 2.26
C THR A 64 5.85 9.64 2.11
N VAL A 65 6.70 8.80 2.71
CA VAL A 65 8.16 8.99 2.76
C VAL A 65 8.92 7.77 2.27
N GLY A 66 8.35 6.59 2.47
CA GLY A 66 9.02 5.31 2.25
C GLY A 66 8.93 4.78 0.82
N ALA A 67 9.05 3.46 0.71
CA ALA A 67 9.28 2.78 -0.56
C ALA A 67 8.14 2.94 -1.58
N TRP A 68 6.93 3.32 -1.17
CA TRP A 68 5.77 3.45 -2.06
C TRP A 68 5.44 4.90 -2.45
N LYS A 69 6.27 5.86 -2.03
CA LYS A 69 6.02 7.30 -2.22
C LYS A 69 5.67 7.72 -3.65
N GLU A 70 6.38 7.19 -4.64
CA GLU A 70 6.17 7.57 -6.05
C GLU A 70 5.08 6.72 -6.74
N ALA A 71 4.60 5.66 -6.08
CA ALA A 71 3.72 4.66 -6.66
C ALA A 71 2.32 4.61 -6.03
N ALA A 72 2.14 5.18 -4.84
CA ALA A 72 0.90 5.19 -4.09
C ALA A 72 0.55 6.59 -3.59
N LEU A 73 -0.73 6.80 -3.28
CA LEU A 73 -1.23 8.03 -2.69
C LEU A 73 -1.95 7.67 -1.39
N TRP A 74 -1.60 8.35 -0.30
CA TRP A 74 -2.30 8.18 0.97
C TRP A 74 -3.66 8.88 0.90
N LEU A 75 -4.73 8.12 1.13
CA LEU A 75 -6.11 8.62 1.12
C LEU A 75 -6.69 8.76 2.53
N GLY A 76 -5.90 8.46 3.57
CA GLY A 76 -6.31 8.65 4.96
C GLY A 76 -6.51 10.15 5.24
N ARG A 77 -7.63 10.49 5.88
CA ARG A 77 -8.10 11.86 6.17
C ARG A 77 -7.00 12.86 6.56
N GLU A 78 -6.94 13.99 5.84
CA GLU A 78 -6.73 15.30 6.49
C GLU A 78 -8.02 15.67 7.24
N GLY A 79 -7.93 15.91 8.55
CA GLY A 79 -8.96 16.60 9.33
C GLY A 79 -10.21 15.79 9.69
N ALA A 80 -10.38 15.55 10.99
CA ALA A 80 -11.69 15.43 11.62
C ALA A 80 -12.13 16.82 12.09
#